data_AF-A0A9J6F868-F1
#
_entry.id   AF-A0A9J6F868-F1
#
_cell.length_a   1.000
_cell.length_b   1.000
_cell.length_c   1.000
_cell.angle_alpha   90.00
_cell.angle_beta   90.00
_cell.angle_gamma   90.00
#
_symmetry.space_group_name_H-M   'P 1'
#
loop_
_entity.id
_entity.type
_entity.pdbx_description
1 polymer ?
#
loop_
_entity_poly.entity_id
_entity_poly.type
_entity_poly.pdbx_seq_one_letter_code
_entity_poly.pdbx_strand_id
1 'polypeptide(L)'
;MLKTVVVALSTDWFQTGHLADYQDSWRRMAAYGDVVVVALNVRLGALGYLRTPMKEAPGNAAFTDVAVALSWVHTNVGAFYGDHTQMVAVGLGGGGLLLAMDLLADERPAPYFKRHVIHGLSPMSLLPRSDVADACILAKNLGCLVDSSTFTEEILSCLKGRDYEDLVRASQMVGNLGFVPSREDKPLSVPRASHERCHQPTDASERTVRLQPARRTRVRGVRPHEEQRDAGRRQTERNDDPCGAPLRSIEWDRWRR
;
A
#
# COMPACT_ATOMS: atom_id res chain seq x y z
N MET A 1 -16.44 24.43 -18.61
CA MET A 1 -15.37 23.62 -19.22
C MET A 1 -14.97 22.56 -18.21
N LEU A 2 -14.63 21.34 -18.66
CA LEU A 2 -14.09 20.31 -17.79
C LEU A 2 -12.62 20.63 -17.46
N LYS A 3 -12.17 20.22 -16.27
CA LYS A 3 -10.84 20.54 -15.73
C LYS A 3 -9.93 19.32 -15.77
N THR A 4 -8.62 19.54 -15.89
CA THR A 4 -7.62 18.48 -15.70
C THR A 4 -7.80 17.81 -14.34
N VAL A 5 -7.64 16.48 -14.31
CA VAL A 5 -7.76 15.67 -13.09
C VAL A 5 -6.37 15.25 -12.63
N VAL A 6 -6.06 15.55 -11.37
CA VAL A 6 -4.85 15.10 -10.69
C VAL A 6 -5.26 14.01 -9.69
N VAL A 7 -4.78 12.79 -9.90
CA VAL A 7 -4.98 11.69 -8.96
C VAL A 7 -3.73 11.51 -8.13
N ALA A 8 -3.82 11.78 -6.83
CA ALA A 8 -2.69 11.81 -5.90
C ALA A 8 -2.66 10.58 -5.00
N LEU A 9 -1.48 9.99 -4.84
CA LEU A 9 -1.22 8.86 -3.95
C LEU A 9 0.07 9.13 -3.16
N SER A 10 0.00 8.98 -1.85
CA SER A 10 1.16 9.11 -0.97
C SER A 10 1.18 7.98 0.06
N THR A 11 2.33 7.32 0.18
CA THR A 11 2.58 6.34 1.24
C THR A 11 4.02 6.51 1.72
N ASP A 12 4.25 6.16 2.99
CA ASP A 12 5.58 6.14 3.58
C ASP A 12 6.02 4.70 3.79
N TRP A 13 7.03 4.31 2.99
CA TRP A 13 7.65 3.00 2.95
C TRP A 13 6.67 1.81 2.95
N PHE A 14 5.49 2.00 2.35
CA PHE A 14 4.40 1.02 2.26
C PHE A 14 3.76 0.59 3.58
N GLN A 15 4.26 1.05 4.73
CA GLN A 15 3.75 0.68 6.06
C GLN A 15 2.72 1.69 6.59
N THR A 16 2.91 2.97 6.25
CA THR A 16 2.10 4.07 6.78
C THR A 16 1.74 5.06 5.67
N GLY A 17 0.85 5.99 5.99
CA GLY A 17 0.41 7.05 5.09
C GLY A 17 -1.10 7.16 5.01
N HIS A 18 -1.59 8.38 4.88
CA HIS A 18 -3.00 8.68 4.75
C HIS A 18 -3.22 9.87 3.82
N LEU A 19 -4.35 9.90 3.10
CA LEU A 19 -4.68 11.02 2.20
C LEU A 19 -4.70 12.39 2.90
N ALA A 20 -4.89 12.41 4.23
CA ALA A 20 -4.98 13.64 5.01
C ALA A 20 -3.60 14.29 5.26
N ASP A 21 -2.50 13.53 5.13
CA ASP A 21 -1.15 14.02 5.42
C ASP A 21 -0.76 15.20 4.52
N TYR A 22 -1.38 15.29 3.34
CA TYR A 22 -1.16 16.34 2.34
C TYR A 22 -2.43 17.13 2.01
N GLN A 23 -3.47 17.06 2.85
CA GLN A 23 -4.78 17.65 2.56
C GLN A 23 -4.70 19.15 2.19
N ASP A 24 -3.93 19.94 2.95
CA ASP A 24 -3.78 21.36 2.67
C ASP A 24 -3.08 21.63 1.34
N SER A 25 -2.06 20.83 1.00
CA SER A 25 -1.37 20.90 -0.28
C SER A 25 -2.29 20.55 -1.44
N TRP A 26 -3.13 19.51 -1.29
CA TRP A 26 -4.13 19.09 -2.28
C TRP A 26 -5.19 20.16 -2.51
N ARG A 27 -5.67 20.80 -1.44
CA ARG A 27 -6.64 21.90 -1.53
C ARG A 27 -6.04 23.12 -2.23
N ARG A 28 -4.79 23.46 -1.93
CA ARG A 28 -4.08 24.55 -2.62
C ARG A 28 -3.89 24.25 -4.10
N MET A 29 -3.50 23.04 -4.45
CA MET A 29 -3.37 22.64 -5.85
C MET A 29 -4.70 22.73 -6.61
N ALA A 30 -5.81 22.28 -6.01
CA ALA A 30 -7.14 22.43 -6.60
C ALA A 30 -7.53 23.91 -6.79
N ALA A 31 -7.27 24.75 -5.79
CA ALA A 31 -7.65 26.16 -5.80
C ALA A 31 -6.81 27.01 -6.78
N TYR A 32 -5.49 26.83 -6.80
CA TYR A 32 -4.57 27.66 -7.60
C TYR A 32 -4.27 27.07 -8.98
N GLY A 33 -4.35 25.74 -9.13
CA GLY A 33 -4.06 25.05 -10.39
C GLY A 33 -5.24 24.93 -11.34
N ASP A 34 -6.45 25.32 -10.91
CA ASP A 34 -7.72 25.09 -11.62
C ASP A 34 -7.90 23.62 -12.08
N VAL A 35 -7.63 22.69 -11.16
CA VAL A 35 -7.71 21.24 -11.39
C VAL A 35 -8.66 20.56 -10.40
N VAL A 36 -9.15 19.39 -10.77
CA VAL A 36 -9.81 18.47 -9.83
C VAL A 36 -8.74 17.58 -9.21
N VAL A 37 -8.62 17.58 -7.88
CA VAL A 37 -7.69 16.69 -7.16
C VAL A 37 -8.46 15.54 -6.53
N VAL A 38 -8.04 14.31 -6.83
CA VAL A 38 -8.55 13.09 -6.20
C VAL A 38 -7.42 12.43 -5.42
N ALA A 39 -7.47 12.43 -4.10
CA ALA A 39 -6.49 11.75 -3.25
C ALA A 39 -6.96 10.34 -2.89
N LEU A 40 -6.09 9.35 -3.05
CA LEU A 40 -6.40 7.94 -2.84
C LEU A 40 -5.80 7.40 -1.53
N ASN A 41 -6.54 6.50 -0.90
CA ASN A 41 -5.99 5.59 0.12
C ASN A 41 -5.77 4.22 -0.53
N VAL A 42 -4.73 3.51 -0.08
CA VAL A 42 -4.41 2.14 -0.48
C VAL A 42 -4.13 1.32 0.78
N ARG A 43 -4.30 0.01 0.71
CA ARG A 43 -3.87 -0.88 1.81
C ARG A 43 -2.35 -0.83 1.98
N LEU A 44 -1.91 -0.95 3.23
CA LEU A 44 -0.52 -0.81 3.66
C LEU A 44 -0.07 -2.04 4.45
N GLY A 45 1.23 -2.20 4.64
CA GLY A 45 1.83 -3.31 5.39
C GLY A 45 1.31 -4.67 4.92
N ALA A 46 1.11 -5.60 5.86
CA ALA A 46 0.58 -6.92 5.55
C ALA A 46 -0.80 -6.86 4.86
N LEU A 47 -1.64 -5.86 5.16
CA LEU A 47 -2.95 -5.74 4.49
C LEU A 47 -2.82 -5.44 2.99
N GLY A 48 -1.75 -4.75 2.60
CA GLY A 48 -1.48 -4.36 1.20
C GLY A 48 -0.55 -5.32 0.46
N TYR A 49 0.35 -6.01 1.16
CA TYR A 49 1.47 -6.71 0.53
C TYR A 49 1.76 -8.10 1.11
N LEU A 50 0.88 -8.67 1.96
CA LEU A 50 1.04 -10.04 2.46
C LEU A 50 1.10 -11.05 1.30
N ARG A 51 2.26 -11.68 1.14
CA ARG A 51 2.53 -12.71 0.14
C ARG A 51 2.45 -14.09 0.78
N THR A 52 1.51 -14.91 0.32
CA THR A 52 1.34 -16.30 0.76
C THR A 52 1.26 -17.23 -0.46
N PRO A 53 1.47 -18.55 -0.30
CA PRO A 53 1.21 -19.51 -1.38
C PRO A 53 -0.29 -19.67 -1.70
N MET A 54 -1.19 -19.07 -0.90
CA MET A 54 -2.63 -19.15 -1.07
C MET A 54 -3.14 -18.14 -2.10
N LYS A 55 -4.18 -18.51 -2.85
CA LYS A 55 -4.73 -17.66 -3.92
C LYS A 55 -5.40 -16.41 -3.39
N GLU A 56 -5.85 -16.42 -2.14
CA GLU A 56 -6.58 -15.33 -1.49
C GLU A 56 -5.66 -14.21 -0.99
N ALA A 57 -4.36 -14.51 -0.79
CA ALA A 57 -3.36 -13.52 -0.38
C ALA A 57 -2.07 -13.72 -1.21
N PRO A 58 -2.13 -13.46 -2.54
CA PRO A 58 -1.02 -13.70 -3.45
C PRO A 58 0.07 -12.62 -3.40
N GLY A 59 -0.06 -11.59 -2.55
CA GLY A 59 0.76 -10.38 -2.57
C GLY A 59 0.03 -9.19 -3.19
N ASN A 60 0.67 -8.02 -3.16
CA ASN A 60 0.36 -6.82 -3.96
C ASN A 60 -1.10 -6.32 -4.01
N ALA A 61 -1.94 -6.64 -3.02
CA ALA A 61 -3.32 -6.20 -2.97
C ALA A 61 -3.49 -4.67 -3.07
N ALA A 62 -2.49 -3.89 -2.63
CA ALA A 62 -2.45 -2.44 -2.78
C ALA A 62 -2.42 -1.98 -4.26
N PHE A 63 -1.84 -2.75 -5.18
CA PHE A 63 -1.89 -2.44 -6.61
C PHE A 63 -3.30 -2.61 -7.16
N THR A 64 -4.04 -3.60 -6.67
CA THR A 64 -5.46 -3.75 -7.00
C THR A 64 -6.28 -2.57 -6.47
N ASP A 65 -5.96 -2.04 -5.30
CA ASP A 65 -6.64 -0.84 -4.76
C ASP A 65 -6.44 0.36 -5.69
N VAL A 66 -5.19 0.60 -6.12
CA VAL A 66 -4.86 1.66 -7.07
C VAL A 66 -5.63 1.46 -8.38
N ALA A 67 -5.60 0.26 -8.95
CA ALA A 67 -6.29 -0.07 -10.19
C ALA A 67 -7.80 0.22 -10.14
N VAL A 68 -8.46 -0.26 -9.08
CA VAL A 68 -9.90 -0.07 -8.88
C VAL A 68 -10.22 1.41 -8.68
N ALA A 69 -9.42 2.12 -7.89
CA ALA A 69 -9.59 3.55 -7.66
C ALA A 69 -9.41 4.37 -8.94
N LEU A 70 -8.37 4.09 -9.73
CA LEU A 70 -8.13 4.74 -11.01
C LEU A 70 -9.28 4.49 -12.00
N SER A 71 -9.84 3.27 -12.02
CA SER A 71 -11.01 2.95 -12.85
C SER A 71 -12.24 3.71 -12.39
N TRP A 72 -12.43 3.83 -11.08
CA TRP A 72 -13.53 4.61 -10.54
C TRP A 72 -13.39 6.09 -10.93
N VAL A 73 -12.20 6.68 -10.82
CA VAL A 73 -11.97 8.08 -11.19
C VAL A 73 -12.27 8.28 -12.67
N HIS A 74 -11.74 7.44 -13.56
CA HIS A 74 -12.00 7.55 -15.00
C HIS A 74 -13.50 7.56 -15.32
N THR A 75 -14.28 6.70 -14.67
CA THR A 75 -15.74 6.59 -14.92
C THR A 75 -16.56 7.71 -14.28
N ASN A 76 -16.13 8.26 -13.14
CA ASN A 76 -16.99 9.12 -12.31
C ASN A 76 -16.57 10.60 -12.28
N VAL A 77 -15.32 10.93 -12.64
CA VAL A 77 -14.79 12.29 -12.40
C VAL A 77 -15.49 13.38 -13.21
N GLY A 78 -16.20 13.03 -14.28
CA GLY A 78 -17.04 13.95 -15.03
C GLY A 78 -18.12 14.63 -14.18
N ALA A 79 -18.67 13.93 -13.19
CA ALA A 79 -19.64 14.48 -12.24
C ALA A 79 -19.04 15.57 -11.32
N PHE A 80 -17.71 15.59 -11.19
CA PHE A 80 -16.94 16.56 -10.41
C PHE A 80 -16.29 17.62 -11.29
N TYR A 81 -16.80 17.80 -12.53
CA TYR A 81 -16.26 18.70 -13.54
C TYR A 81 -14.84 18.36 -14.00
N GLY A 82 -14.41 17.12 -13.82
CA GLY A 82 -13.12 16.62 -14.31
C GLY A 82 -13.20 16.07 -15.74
N ASP A 83 -12.14 16.29 -16.51
CA ASP A 83 -11.93 15.73 -17.83
C ASP A 83 -11.22 14.38 -17.70
N HIS A 84 -11.97 13.29 -17.86
CA HIS A 84 -11.46 11.92 -17.80
C HIS A 84 -10.44 11.60 -18.92
N THR A 85 -10.32 12.45 -19.94
CA THR A 85 -9.30 12.33 -21.01
C THR A 85 -8.00 13.06 -20.66
N GLN A 86 -8.01 13.94 -19.65
CA GLN A 86 -6.88 14.72 -19.15
C GLN A 86 -6.61 14.37 -17.68
N MET A 87 -6.11 13.17 -17.45
CA MET A 87 -5.75 12.70 -16.11
C MET A 87 -4.24 12.57 -15.92
N VAL A 88 -3.77 12.98 -14.75
CA VAL A 88 -2.37 12.93 -14.31
C VAL A 88 -2.31 12.18 -12.98
N ALA A 89 -1.53 11.11 -12.91
CA ALA A 89 -1.26 10.43 -11.66
C ALA A 89 -0.02 11.04 -10.98
N VAL A 90 -0.10 11.35 -9.70
CA VAL A 90 0.97 11.95 -8.90
C VAL A 90 1.25 11.05 -7.71
N GLY A 91 2.46 10.54 -7.62
CA GLY A 91 2.86 9.62 -6.56
C GLY A 91 4.02 10.20 -5.74
N LEU A 92 3.87 10.19 -4.42
CA LEU A 92 4.89 10.61 -3.45
C LEU A 92 5.39 9.41 -2.64
N GLY A 93 6.70 9.31 -2.42
CA GLY A 93 7.30 8.27 -1.59
C GLY A 93 7.04 6.87 -2.15
N GLY A 94 6.45 5.99 -1.35
CA GLY A 94 6.01 4.67 -1.80
C GLY A 94 4.89 4.73 -2.85
N GLY A 95 4.07 5.78 -2.84
CA GLY A 95 3.06 6.03 -3.86
C GLY A 95 3.67 6.33 -5.23
N GLY A 96 4.80 7.04 -5.27
CA GLY A 96 5.58 7.25 -6.50
C GLY A 96 6.02 5.93 -7.10
N LEU A 97 6.48 5.03 -6.25
CA LEU A 97 6.95 3.72 -6.67
C LEU A 97 5.84 2.76 -7.07
N LEU A 98 4.66 2.82 -6.44
CA LEU A 98 3.47 2.10 -6.91
C LEU A 98 3.11 2.51 -8.35
N LEU A 99 3.05 3.82 -8.63
CA LEU A 99 2.77 4.30 -9.98
C LEU A 99 3.88 3.93 -10.98
N ALA A 100 5.13 3.94 -10.53
CA ALA A 100 6.25 3.57 -11.38
C ALA A 100 6.26 2.06 -11.72
N MET A 101 5.87 1.21 -10.76
CA MET A 101 5.65 -0.22 -10.97
C MET A 101 4.44 -0.49 -11.87
N ASP A 102 3.33 0.24 -11.69
CA ASP A 102 2.15 0.19 -12.56
C ASP A 102 2.51 0.49 -14.03
N LEU A 103 3.36 1.49 -14.26
CA LEU A 103 3.87 1.84 -15.59
C LEU A 103 4.72 0.74 -16.25
N LEU A 104 5.41 -0.07 -15.45
CA LEU A 104 6.28 -1.15 -15.93
C LEU A 104 5.57 -2.50 -16.05
N ALA A 105 4.32 -2.60 -15.58
CA ALA A 105 3.54 -3.83 -15.70
C ALA A 105 3.12 -4.07 -17.16
N ASP A 106 3.26 -5.31 -17.63
CA ASP A 106 2.85 -5.73 -18.98
C ASP A 106 1.35 -5.47 -19.21
N GLU A 107 0.53 -5.79 -18.20
CA GLU A 107 -0.89 -5.45 -18.17
C GLU A 107 -1.12 -4.28 -17.23
N ARG A 108 -1.20 -3.07 -17.80
CA ARG A 108 -1.48 -1.87 -17.01
C ARG A 108 -2.93 -1.88 -16.53
N PRO A 109 -3.18 -1.84 -15.22
CA PRO A 109 -4.53 -1.76 -14.66
C PRO A 109 -5.28 -0.48 -15.06
N ALA A 110 -4.56 0.62 -15.32
CA ALA A 110 -5.14 1.92 -15.65
C ALA A 110 -4.51 2.58 -16.90
N PRO A 111 -4.72 2.00 -18.10
CA PRO A 111 -4.02 2.42 -19.32
C PRO A 111 -4.40 3.84 -19.81
N TYR A 112 -5.44 4.44 -19.24
CA TYR A 112 -5.98 5.75 -19.61
C TYR A 112 -5.23 6.93 -18.97
N PHE A 113 -4.34 6.69 -18.01
CA PHE A 113 -3.45 7.74 -17.48
C PHE A 113 -2.29 7.98 -18.44
N LYS A 114 -2.28 9.15 -19.09
CA LYS A 114 -1.24 9.53 -20.07
C LYS A 114 0.00 10.15 -19.43
N ARG A 115 -0.12 10.66 -18.20
CA ARG A 115 0.94 11.43 -17.53
C ARG A 115 1.09 10.97 -16.08
N HIS A 116 2.33 10.80 -15.67
CA HIS A 116 2.70 10.39 -14.32
C HIS A 116 3.77 11.32 -13.78
N VAL A 117 3.60 11.77 -12.55
CA VAL A 117 4.61 12.49 -11.77
C VAL A 117 5.04 11.59 -10.63
N ILE A 118 6.26 11.10 -10.69
CA ILE A 118 6.83 10.18 -9.71
C ILE A 118 7.86 10.96 -8.89
N HIS A 119 7.63 11.07 -7.58
CA HIS A 119 8.52 11.77 -6.66
C HIS A 119 8.95 10.85 -5.52
N GLY A 120 10.26 10.77 -5.28
CA GLY A 120 10.84 9.95 -4.23
C GLY A 120 11.43 8.65 -4.77
N LEU A 121 10.74 7.54 -4.56
CA LEU A 121 11.29 6.19 -4.81
C LEU A 121 11.20 5.79 -6.29
N SER A 122 12.23 5.05 -6.75
CA SER A 122 12.37 4.57 -8.13
C SER A 122 12.26 3.04 -8.20
N PRO A 123 11.66 2.49 -9.28
CA PRO A 123 11.71 1.08 -9.63
C PRO A 123 13.08 0.43 -9.63
N MET A 124 14.11 1.21 -10.00
CA MET A 124 15.47 0.69 -10.09
C MET A 124 16.18 0.68 -8.74
N SER A 125 15.66 1.42 -7.76
CA SER A 125 16.18 1.45 -6.39
C SER A 125 15.63 0.31 -5.52
N LEU A 126 14.85 -0.59 -6.12
CA LEU A 126 14.02 -1.56 -5.41
C LEU A 126 14.62 -2.97 -5.39
N LEU A 127 14.92 -3.46 -4.19
CA LEU A 127 14.87 -4.88 -3.83
C LEU A 127 13.75 -5.15 -2.80
N PRO A 128 12.45 -4.98 -3.12
CA PRO A 128 11.39 -5.36 -2.20
C PRO A 128 10.91 -6.76 -2.59
N ARG A 129 10.92 -7.67 -1.62
CA ARG A 129 10.26 -8.96 -1.77
C ARG A 129 9.64 -9.27 -0.43
N SER A 130 8.41 -8.81 -0.22
CA SER A 130 7.56 -9.59 0.67
C SER A 130 7.50 -11.00 0.12
N ASP A 131 7.93 -11.94 0.93
CA ASP A 131 7.96 -13.34 0.59
C ASP A 131 7.10 -14.14 1.58
N VAL A 132 6.90 -15.41 1.28
CA VAL A 132 6.19 -16.36 2.14
C VAL A 132 6.83 -16.44 3.53
N ALA A 133 8.16 -16.28 3.62
CA ALA A 133 8.86 -16.24 4.91
C ALA A 133 8.37 -15.10 5.81
N ASP A 134 8.12 -13.91 5.25
CA ASP A 134 7.59 -12.77 6.01
C ASP A 134 6.18 -13.05 6.54
N ALA A 135 5.34 -13.70 5.73
CA ALA A 135 4.02 -14.16 6.15
C ALA A 135 4.10 -15.17 7.30
N CYS A 136 5.11 -16.03 7.32
CA CYS A 136 5.35 -16.98 8.40
C CYS A 136 5.85 -16.31 9.68
N ILE A 137 6.74 -15.30 9.58
CA ILE A 137 7.14 -14.48 10.73
C ILE A 137 5.91 -13.79 11.33
N LEU A 138 5.07 -13.18 10.48
CA LEU A 138 3.84 -12.55 10.93
C LEU A 138 2.91 -13.55 11.64
N ALA A 139 2.70 -14.73 11.04
CA ALA A 139 1.89 -15.78 11.61
C ALA A 139 2.44 -16.27 12.96
N LYS A 140 3.75 -16.41 13.10
CA LYS A 140 4.40 -16.80 14.36
C LYS A 140 4.21 -15.71 15.43
N ASN A 141 4.44 -14.45 15.09
CA ASN A 141 4.27 -13.31 15.99
C ASN A 141 2.84 -13.17 16.50
N LEU A 142 1.85 -13.58 15.69
CA LEU A 142 0.43 -13.56 16.05
C LEU A 142 -0.07 -14.89 16.62
N GLY A 143 0.80 -15.87 16.88
CA GLY A 143 0.41 -17.18 17.42
C GLY A 143 -0.51 -17.98 16.50
N CYS A 144 -0.43 -17.75 15.19
CA CYS A 144 -1.07 -18.54 14.14
C CYS A 144 -0.18 -19.65 13.59
N LEU A 145 1.12 -19.63 13.89
CA LEU A 145 2.11 -20.62 13.48
C LEU A 145 2.88 -21.12 14.71
N VAL A 146 2.79 -22.42 15.00
CA VAL A 146 3.47 -23.05 16.14
C VAL A 146 4.64 -23.93 15.68
N ASP A 147 4.37 -24.96 14.85
CA ASP A 147 5.39 -25.95 14.48
C ASP A 147 5.43 -26.29 12.96
N SER A 148 4.70 -25.56 12.12
CA SER A 148 4.64 -25.89 10.69
C SER A 148 5.86 -25.37 9.92
N SER A 149 6.43 -26.24 9.09
CA SER A 149 7.40 -25.86 8.06
C SER A 149 6.75 -25.35 6.78
N THR A 150 5.42 -25.31 6.69
CA THR A 150 4.69 -24.85 5.50
C THR A 150 3.54 -23.91 5.86
N PHE A 151 3.31 -22.91 5.02
CA PHE A 151 2.18 -21.99 5.15
C PHE A 151 0.90 -22.65 4.61
N THR A 152 -0.17 -22.67 5.40
CA THR A 152 -1.43 -23.40 5.10
C THR A 152 -2.65 -22.47 5.09
N GLU A 153 -3.80 -22.99 4.65
CA GLU A 153 -5.07 -22.26 4.65
C GLU A 153 -5.55 -21.94 6.07
N GLU A 154 -5.28 -22.81 7.06
CA GLU A 154 -5.61 -22.58 8.47
C GLU A 154 -4.82 -21.40 9.04
N ILE A 155 -3.55 -21.26 8.65
CA ILE A 155 -2.71 -20.13 9.04
C ILE A 155 -3.29 -18.83 8.47
N LEU A 156 -3.68 -18.82 7.19
CA LEU A 156 -4.32 -17.66 6.58
C LEU A 156 -5.66 -17.33 7.23
N SER A 157 -6.46 -18.35 7.56
CA SER A 157 -7.74 -18.19 8.27
C SER A 157 -7.53 -17.58 9.65
N CYS A 158 -6.51 -18.05 10.39
CA CYS A 158 -6.13 -17.48 11.68
C CYS A 158 -5.73 -16.02 11.55
N LEU A 159 -4.88 -15.67 10.58
CA LEU A 159 -4.48 -14.28 10.32
C LEU A 159 -5.68 -13.39 10.00
N LYS A 160 -6.62 -13.86 9.17
CA LYS A 160 -7.86 -13.14 8.86
C LYS A 160 -8.77 -12.95 10.08
N GLY A 161 -8.67 -13.82 11.08
CA GLY A 161 -9.41 -13.74 12.33
C GLY A 161 -8.76 -12.88 13.42
N ARG A 162 -7.55 -12.35 13.21
CA ARG A 162 -6.88 -11.44 14.16
C ARG A 162 -7.47 -10.03 14.08
N ASP A 163 -7.36 -9.31 15.20
CA ASP A 163 -7.69 -7.89 15.21
C ASP A 163 -6.76 -7.12 14.26
N TYR A 164 -7.32 -6.11 13.58
CA TYR A 164 -6.57 -5.34 12.60
C TYR A 164 -5.41 -4.56 13.24
N GLU A 165 -5.54 -4.10 14.49
CA GLU A 165 -4.49 -3.38 15.20
C GLU A 165 -3.30 -4.29 15.49
N ASP A 166 -3.58 -5.52 15.92
CA ASP A 166 -2.54 -6.53 16.16
C ASP A 166 -1.84 -6.91 14.87
N LEU A 167 -2.59 -7.08 13.78
CA LEU A 167 -2.03 -7.39 12.47
C LEU A 167 -1.14 -6.26 11.93
N VAL A 168 -1.57 -5.01 12.05
CA VAL A 168 -0.76 -3.85 11.64
C VAL A 168 0.47 -3.68 12.53
N ARG A 169 0.33 -3.85 13.85
CA ARG A 169 1.46 -3.75 14.78
C ARG A 169 2.48 -4.85 14.53
N ALA A 170 2.04 -6.10 14.39
CA ALA A 170 2.91 -7.22 14.10
C ALA A 170 3.57 -7.11 12.71
N SER A 171 2.86 -6.56 11.72
CA SER A 171 3.39 -6.27 10.37
C SER A 171 4.64 -5.38 10.40
N GLN A 172 4.70 -4.42 11.32
CA GLN A 172 5.85 -3.51 11.46
C GLN A 172 7.08 -4.19 12.09
N MET A 173 6.89 -5.37 12.70
CA MET A 173 7.96 -6.13 13.35
C MET A 173 8.54 -7.22 12.44
N VAL A 174 8.08 -7.31 11.18
CA VAL A 174 8.55 -8.32 10.22
C VAL A 174 9.66 -7.76 9.35
N GLY A 175 10.85 -8.37 9.44
CA GLY A 175 12.01 -7.99 8.65
C GLY A 175 12.49 -6.55 8.89
N ASN A 176 13.47 -6.11 8.11
CA ASN A 176 13.99 -4.73 8.21
C ASN A 176 13.13 -3.70 7.46
N LEU A 177 12.33 -4.15 6.48
CA LEU A 177 11.59 -3.28 5.57
C LEU A 177 10.07 -3.38 5.75
N GLY A 178 9.57 -4.27 6.62
CA GLY A 178 8.15 -4.59 6.69
C GLY A 178 7.64 -5.26 5.41
N PHE A 179 6.33 -5.17 5.22
CA PHE A 179 5.65 -5.71 4.04
C PHE A 179 5.66 -4.73 2.86
N VAL A 180 6.26 -5.12 1.75
CA VAL A 180 6.57 -4.27 0.59
C VAL A 180 6.13 -4.96 -0.70
N PRO A 181 5.98 -4.23 -1.82
CA PRO A 181 5.68 -4.84 -3.11
C PRO A 181 6.54 -6.07 -3.42
N SER A 182 5.91 -7.17 -3.79
CA SER A 182 6.59 -8.40 -4.23
C SER A 182 6.66 -8.43 -5.75
N ARG A 183 7.75 -8.94 -6.33
CA ARG A 183 7.76 -9.26 -7.77
C ARG A 183 6.90 -10.49 -8.01
N GLU A 184 5.71 -10.30 -8.55
CA GLU A 184 4.87 -11.40 -9.00
C GLU A 184 5.36 -11.92 -10.36
N ASP A 185 5.21 -13.22 -10.59
CA ASP A 185 5.41 -13.81 -11.93
C ASP A 185 4.24 -13.47 -12.88
N LYS A 186 3.12 -12.91 -12.37
CA LYS A 186 1.96 -12.44 -13.14
C LYS A 186 1.24 -11.30 -12.39
N PRO A 187 0.90 -10.17 -13.03
CA PRO A 187 0.15 -9.10 -12.38
C PRO A 187 -1.25 -9.58 -11.97
N LEU A 188 -1.72 -9.12 -10.81
CA LEU A 188 -3.08 -9.35 -10.33
C LEU A 188 -4.10 -8.88 -11.36
N SER A 189 -4.94 -9.81 -11.84
CA SER A 189 -6.08 -9.48 -12.68
C SER A 189 -7.06 -8.63 -11.88
N VAL A 190 -7.29 -7.40 -12.32
CA VAL A 190 -8.37 -6.56 -11.75
C VAL A 190 -9.70 -7.26 -12.08
N PRO A 191 -10.53 -7.62 -11.09
CA PRO A 191 -11.87 -8.10 -11.37
C PRO A 191 -12.59 -7.01 -12.17
N ARG A 192 -13.08 -7.34 -13.38
CA ARG A 192 -13.94 -6.41 -14.13
C ARG A 192 -15.10 -6.04 -13.22
N ALA A 193 -15.15 -4.79 -12.77
CA ALA A 193 -16.29 -4.27 -12.03
C ALA A 193 -17.53 -4.49 -12.91
N SER A 194 -18.46 -5.34 -12.46
CA SER A 194 -19.77 -5.46 -13.09
C SER A 194 -20.49 -4.13 -12.87
N HIS A 195 -20.60 -3.32 -13.92
CA HIS A 195 -21.22 -1.99 -13.95
C HIS A 195 -22.73 -1.97 -13.59
N GLU A 196 -23.30 -3.05 -13.08
CA GLU A 196 -24.76 -3.22 -12.99
C GLU A 196 -25.38 -2.80 -11.64
N ARG A 197 -24.60 -2.38 -10.63
CA ARG A 197 -25.14 -2.14 -9.26
C ARG A 197 -25.10 -0.71 -8.72
N CYS A 198 -24.61 0.28 -9.46
CA CYS A 198 -24.59 1.67 -8.98
C CYS A 198 -25.79 2.54 -9.41
N HIS A 199 -26.77 1.99 -10.13
CA HIS A 199 -28.00 2.73 -10.46
C HIS A 199 -29.13 2.37 -9.49
N GLN A 200 -29.18 3.05 -8.35
CA GLN A 200 -30.43 3.41 -7.68
C GLN A 200 -30.18 4.59 -6.72
N PRO A 201 -30.66 5.80 -7.01
CA PRO A 201 -30.56 6.91 -6.07
C PRO A 201 -31.63 6.73 -4.99
N THR A 202 -31.23 6.33 -3.78
CA THR A 202 -32.09 6.48 -2.61
C THR A 202 -31.83 7.84 -1.98
N ASP A 203 -32.86 8.67 -2.02
CA ASP A 203 -33.02 9.98 -1.41
C ASP A 203 -32.51 10.01 0.05
N ALA A 204 -31.44 10.77 0.31
CA ALA A 204 -30.90 11.00 1.63
C ALA A 204 -30.81 12.51 1.87
N SER A 205 -31.91 13.04 2.37
CA SER A 205 -32.04 14.35 2.98
C SER A 205 -30.93 14.62 4.00
N GLU A 206 -30.51 15.89 4.02
CA GLU A 206 -29.43 16.49 4.80
C GLU A 206 -29.41 16.05 6.28
N ARG A 207 -28.33 15.38 6.70
CA ARG A 207 -27.92 15.33 8.10
C ARG A 207 -26.55 15.98 8.25
N THR A 208 -26.58 17.25 8.63
CA THR A 208 -25.41 18.03 9.00
C THR A 208 -24.79 17.46 10.28
N VAL A 209 -23.62 16.82 10.17
CA VAL A 209 -22.83 16.42 11.34
C VAL A 209 -22.09 17.65 11.88
N ARG A 210 -22.47 18.13 13.07
CA ARG A 210 -21.74 19.20 13.78
C ARG A 210 -20.42 18.66 14.33
N LEU A 211 -19.30 19.17 13.84
CA LEU A 211 -17.97 18.94 14.40
C LEU A 211 -17.82 19.69 15.74
N GLN A 212 -17.44 18.98 16.81
CA GLN A 212 -17.04 19.60 18.09
C GLN A 212 -15.54 19.97 18.08
N PRO A 213 -15.13 21.05 18.75
CA PRO A 213 -13.74 21.50 18.75
C PRO A 213 -12.83 20.63 19.62
N ALA A 214 -11.62 20.38 19.11
CA ALA A 214 -10.57 19.60 19.78
C ALA A 214 -10.04 20.27 21.06
N ARG A 215 -9.93 19.50 22.15
CA ARG A 215 -9.26 19.92 23.40
C ARG A 215 -7.74 19.80 23.25
N ARG A 216 -7.02 20.89 23.55
CA ARG A 216 -5.55 20.94 23.61
C ARG A 216 -5.02 20.11 24.80
N THR A 217 -4.25 19.07 24.54
CA THR A 217 -3.38 18.42 25.52
C THR A 217 -1.95 18.99 25.42
N ARG A 218 -1.37 19.36 26.57
CA ARG A 218 0.01 19.83 26.71
C ARG A 218 0.98 18.65 26.50
N VAL A 219 1.92 18.79 25.57
CA VAL A 219 3.07 17.90 25.42
C VAL A 219 4.09 18.24 26.51
N ARG A 220 4.47 17.26 27.34
CA ARG A 220 5.64 17.35 28.24
C ARG A 220 6.88 16.92 27.46
N GLY A 221 7.95 17.72 27.55
CA GLY A 221 9.21 17.49 26.86
C GLY A 221 9.92 16.20 27.29
N VAL A 222 10.43 15.47 26.29
CA VAL A 222 11.29 14.29 26.46
C VAL A 222 12.75 14.75 26.46
N ARG A 223 13.53 14.31 27.47
CA ARG A 223 14.98 14.56 27.56
C ARG A 223 15.74 13.57 26.67
N PRO A 224 16.90 13.95 26.10
CA PRO A 224 17.66 13.07 25.20
C PRO A 224 18.26 11.89 25.95
N HIS A 225 18.22 10.71 25.33
CA HIS A 225 18.80 9.48 25.86
C HIS A 225 20.28 9.39 25.46
N GLU A 226 21.11 9.08 26.45
CA GLU A 226 22.56 8.95 26.38
C GLU A 226 22.96 7.64 25.68
N GLU A 227 23.89 7.72 24.73
CA GLU A 227 24.47 6.58 23.99
C GLU A 227 25.37 5.75 24.92
N GLN A 228 24.94 4.54 25.29
CA GLN A 228 25.82 3.53 25.86
C GLN A 228 26.34 2.61 24.76
N ARG A 229 27.63 2.74 24.46
CA ARG A 229 28.41 1.78 23.69
C ARG A 229 28.68 0.56 24.56
N ASP A 230 28.07 -0.57 24.24
CA ASP A 230 28.45 -1.85 24.81
C ASP A 230 29.02 -2.77 23.73
N ALA A 231 30.27 -3.18 23.96
CA ALA A 231 31.03 -4.06 23.10
C ALA A 231 30.88 -5.49 23.62
N GLY A 232 30.11 -6.35 22.94
CA GLY A 232 29.87 -7.71 23.40
C GLY A 232 29.46 -8.67 22.29
N ARG A 233 30.43 -9.49 21.85
CA ARG A 233 30.35 -10.80 21.16
C ARG A 233 29.15 -11.10 20.25
N ARG A 234 29.45 -11.22 18.95
CA ARG A 234 28.64 -11.95 17.96
C ARG A 234 28.36 -13.38 18.45
N GLN A 235 27.15 -13.66 18.87
CA GLN A 235 26.57 -14.99 18.77
C GLN A 235 25.88 -15.09 17.42
N THR A 236 26.38 -15.98 16.57
CA THR A 236 25.67 -16.45 15.39
C THR A 236 24.48 -17.28 15.87
N GLU A 237 23.33 -16.65 16.06
CA GLU A 237 22.06 -17.36 16.17
C GLU A 237 21.83 -18.12 14.86
N ARG A 238 21.49 -19.40 14.98
CA ARG A 238 20.99 -20.19 13.85
C ARG A 238 19.71 -19.53 13.38
N ASN A 239 19.74 -18.99 12.16
CA ASN A 239 18.54 -18.53 11.45
C ASN A 239 17.68 -19.76 11.15
N ASP A 240 16.83 -20.16 12.09
CA ASP A 240 15.74 -21.09 11.82
C ASP A 240 14.70 -20.34 10.98
N ASP A 241 14.62 -20.74 9.73
CA ASP A 241 13.77 -20.13 8.71
C ASP A 241 12.29 -20.48 8.97
N PRO A 242 11.44 -19.49 9.30
CA PRO A 242 10.03 -19.73 9.55
C PRO A 242 9.36 -20.12 8.22
N CYS A 243 9.03 -21.40 8.10
CA CYS A 243 8.52 -22.10 6.92
C CYS A 243 9.55 -22.68 5.92
N GLY A 244 10.82 -22.84 6.29
CA GLY A 244 11.79 -23.64 5.52
C GLY A 244 11.96 -23.26 4.03
N ALA A 245 11.77 -21.98 3.70
CA ALA A 245 11.94 -21.43 2.36
C ALA A 245 13.41 -21.04 2.09
N PRO A 246 14.13 -21.73 1.18
CA PRO A 246 15.55 -21.46 0.98
C PRO A 246 15.82 -19.98 0.63
N LEU A 247 16.66 -19.32 1.42
CA LEU A 247 17.19 -17.98 1.14
C LEU A 247 17.82 -17.99 -0.26
N ARG A 248 17.18 -17.33 -1.23
CA ARG A 248 17.73 -17.25 -2.60
C ARG A 248 18.72 -16.11 -2.73
N SER A 249 19.85 -16.40 -3.36
CA SER A 249 20.84 -15.43 -3.80
C SER A 249 20.27 -14.50 -4.87
N ILE A 250 20.75 -13.25 -4.89
CA ILE A 250 20.38 -12.23 -5.87
C ILE A 250 21.04 -12.57 -7.21
N GLU A 251 20.28 -13.11 -8.16
CA GLU A 251 20.72 -13.24 -9.56
C GLU A 251 20.33 -11.98 -10.35
N TRP A 252 21.35 -11.18 -10.69
CA TRP A 252 21.23 -9.93 -11.43
C TRP A 252 20.89 -10.13 -12.92
N ASP A 253 21.13 -11.32 -13.48
CA ASP A 253 21.08 -11.55 -14.93
C ASP A 253 19.67 -11.65 -15.53
N ARG A 254 18.62 -11.71 -14.71
CA ARG A 254 17.23 -11.77 -15.19
C ARG A 254 16.63 -10.40 -15.59
N TRP A 255 17.42 -9.33 -15.54
CA TRP A 255 17.02 -7.94 -15.85
C TRP A 255 17.51 -7.42 -17.22
N ARG A 256 18.13 -8.28 -18.04
CA ARG A 256 18.75 -7.89 -19.32
C ARG A 256 17.93 -8.23 -20.58
N ARG A 257 16.60 -8.28 -20.50
CA ARG A 257 15.75 -8.46 -21.70
C ARG A 257 14.60 -7.47 -21.72
#